data_AF-A0A1R0KKC6-F1
#
_entry.id   AF-A0A1R0KKC6-F1
#
_cell.length_a   1.000
_cell.length_b   1.000
_cell.length_c   1.000
_cell.angle_alpha   90.00
_cell.angle_beta   90.00
_cell.angle_gamma   90.00
#
_symmetry.space_group_name_H-M   'P 1'
#
loop_
_entity.id
_entity.type
_entity.pdbx_description
1 polymer ?
#
loop_
_entity_poly.entity_id
_entity_poly.type
_entity_poly.pdbx_seq_one_letter_code
_entity_poly.pdbx_strand_id
1 'polypeptide(L)'
;MYLKAREAGEEDPAGDLFETTLANLQAWLDDDDDRDRNAHEQVHAARASRAATTEFVTSQTRQLQEALNQTQEAITQRAASALDGISAALDNLNRGSGGIGAQLAYDVIPPGAPDQDWTCRVTPRWRRNPGGPLLPYDNVTNTAQEKLFSIHLVLAALLAAPHPRGRVLILDELADSLGAEHRREVLDAIATVAKDHGITILATCQDAIMTEARPYCGEVLYFHYPSKSAPLNRPTRMFGFDPNGSRVELTAEALTEGRNPV
;
A
#
# COMPACT_ATOMS: atom_id res chain seq x y z
N MET A 1 -30.26 17.13 -71.11
CA MET A 1 -31.21 17.97 -71.89
C MET A 1 -30.82 18.01 -73.36
N TYR A 2 -29.55 18.24 -73.69
CA TYR A 2 -29.01 18.27 -75.07
C TYR A 2 -29.28 17.03 -75.93
N LEU A 3 -29.09 15.83 -75.36
CA LEU A 3 -29.34 14.57 -76.05
C LEU A 3 -30.82 14.34 -76.38
N LYS A 4 -31.76 14.94 -75.64
CA LYS A 4 -33.20 14.83 -75.90
C LYS A 4 -33.72 15.83 -76.94
N ALA A 5 -33.09 17.01 -77.08
CA ALA A 5 -33.48 18.00 -78.06
C ALA A 5 -33.06 17.61 -79.49
N ARG A 6 -31.93 16.92 -79.64
CA ARG A 6 -31.42 16.48 -80.95
C ARG A 6 -32.18 15.28 -81.54
N GLU A 7 -32.81 14.46 -80.71
CA GLU A 7 -33.69 13.36 -81.16
C GLU A 7 -35.05 13.85 -81.68
N ALA A 8 -35.43 15.10 -81.40
CA ALA A 8 -36.75 15.66 -81.73
C ALA A 8 -36.82 16.46 -83.05
N GLY A 9 -35.70 16.70 -83.74
CA GLY A 9 -35.69 17.38 -85.04
C GLY A 9 -36.10 18.86 -85.01
N GLU A 10 -35.97 19.55 -83.87
CA GLU A 10 -36.12 21.00 -83.79
C GLU A 10 -34.86 21.70 -84.32
N GLU A 11 -35.00 22.49 -85.39
CA GLU A 11 -33.98 23.43 -85.86
C GLU A 11 -33.78 24.51 -84.80
N ASP A 12 -32.53 24.69 -84.34
CA ASP A 12 -32.09 25.77 -83.45
C ASP A 12 -31.81 27.03 -84.28
N PRO A 13 -32.76 27.98 -84.41
CA PRO A 13 -32.69 29.02 -85.44
C PRO A 13 -31.77 30.19 -85.05
N ALA A 14 -31.25 30.19 -83.82
CA ALA A 14 -30.47 31.29 -83.25
C ALA A 14 -29.13 30.87 -82.62
N GLY A 15 -28.86 29.56 -82.46
CA GLY A 15 -27.68 29.07 -81.74
C GLY A 15 -27.80 29.16 -80.22
N ASP A 16 -28.99 29.49 -79.71
CA ASP A 16 -29.26 29.72 -78.29
C ASP A 16 -29.05 28.46 -77.44
N LEU A 17 -29.34 27.26 -77.98
CA LEU A 17 -29.10 26.01 -77.28
C LEU A 17 -27.61 25.75 -77.11
N PHE A 18 -26.82 25.97 -78.15
CA PHE A 18 -25.35 25.83 -78.13
C PHE A 18 -24.72 26.79 -77.14
N GLU A 19 -25.08 28.07 -77.21
CA GLU A 19 -24.62 29.09 -76.27
C GLU A 19 -25.01 28.77 -74.82
N THR A 20 -26.24 28.28 -74.60
CA THR A 20 -26.69 27.89 -73.25
C THR A 20 -25.90 26.70 -72.71
N THR A 21 -25.57 25.69 -73.52
CA THR A 21 -24.70 24.60 -73.05
C THR A 21 -23.26 25.02 -72.86
N LEU A 22 -22.73 25.90 -73.71
CA LEU A 22 -21.38 26.43 -73.58
C LEU A 22 -21.24 27.21 -72.27
N ALA A 23 -22.21 28.08 -71.97
CA ALA A 23 -22.27 28.83 -70.72
C ALA A 23 -22.38 27.92 -69.49
N ASN A 24 -23.20 26.86 -69.55
CA ASN A 24 -23.29 25.88 -68.45
C ASN A 24 -22.00 25.08 -68.25
N LEU A 25 -21.30 24.73 -69.34
CA LEU A 25 -20.04 24.01 -69.28
C LEU A 25 -18.91 24.91 -68.74
N GLN A 26 -18.88 26.19 -69.15
CA GLN A 26 -17.98 27.19 -68.59
C GLN A 26 -18.23 27.41 -67.10
N ALA A 27 -19.49 27.61 -66.69
CA ALA A 27 -19.83 27.77 -65.28
C ALA A 27 -19.44 26.53 -64.45
N TRP A 28 -19.57 25.32 -65.01
CA TRP A 28 -19.11 24.10 -64.35
C TRP A 28 -17.58 24.02 -64.24
N LEU A 29 -16.85 24.40 -65.29
CA LEU A 29 -15.38 24.43 -65.29
C LEU A 29 -14.82 25.51 -64.34
N ASP A 30 -15.45 26.68 -64.29
CA ASP A 30 -15.07 27.76 -63.38
C ASP A 30 -15.28 27.34 -61.91
N ASP A 31 -16.41 26.67 -61.61
CA ASP A 31 -16.70 26.16 -60.27
C ASP A 31 -15.76 25.00 -59.87
N ASP A 32 -15.26 24.22 -60.84
CA ASP A 32 -14.26 23.17 -60.59
C ASP A 32 -12.84 23.75 -60.41
N ASP A 33 -12.44 24.78 -61.16
CA ASP A 33 -11.17 25.50 -60.97
C ASP A 33 -11.11 26.17 -59.58
N ASP A 34 -12.22 26.80 -59.16
CA ASP A 34 -12.34 27.38 -57.83
C ASP A 34 -12.27 26.32 -56.72
N ARG A 35 -12.88 25.14 -56.93
CA ARG A 35 -12.77 24.02 -55.98
C ARG A 35 -11.35 23.47 -55.91
N ASP A 36 -10.69 23.27 -57.05
CA ASP A 36 -9.33 22.73 -57.12
C ASP A 36 -8.31 23.68 -56.47
N ARG A 37 -8.45 25.00 -56.72
CA ARG A 37 -7.64 26.03 -56.03
C ARG A 37 -7.81 25.96 -54.52
N ASN A 38 -9.06 25.94 -54.05
CA ASN A 38 -9.36 25.95 -52.61
C ASN A 38 -9.02 24.61 -51.93
N ALA A 39 -9.11 23.49 -52.66
CA ALA A 39 -8.82 22.16 -52.13
C ALA A 39 -7.35 22.05 -51.68
N HIS A 40 -6.42 22.62 -52.44
CA HIS A 40 -5.00 22.59 -52.07
C HIS A 40 -4.75 23.36 -50.76
N GLU A 41 -5.29 24.56 -50.63
CA GLU A 41 -5.17 25.38 -49.42
C GLU A 41 -5.82 24.72 -48.21
N GLN A 42 -7.02 24.12 -48.38
CA GLN A 42 -7.71 23.39 -47.32
C GLN A 42 -6.92 22.16 -46.86
N VAL A 43 -6.33 21.40 -47.78
CA VAL A 43 -5.47 20.25 -47.44
C VAL A 43 -4.22 20.72 -46.69
N HIS A 44 -3.59 21.80 -47.13
CA HIS A 44 -2.43 22.37 -46.44
C HIS A 44 -2.77 22.85 -45.03
N ALA A 45 -3.89 23.58 -44.86
CA ALA A 45 -4.37 24.02 -43.56
C ALA A 45 -4.72 22.83 -42.65
N ALA A 46 -5.40 21.81 -43.18
CA ALA A 46 -5.73 20.59 -42.43
C ALA A 46 -4.48 19.81 -42.00
N ARG A 47 -3.46 19.72 -42.87
CA ARG A 47 -2.17 19.09 -42.52
C ARG A 47 -1.43 19.87 -41.44
N ALA A 48 -1.35 21.18 -41.57
CA ALA A 48 -0.72 22.05 -40.58
C ALA A 48 -1.42 21.95 -39.22
N SER A 49 -2.75 21.98 -39.20
CA SER A 49 -3.54 21.79 -37.99
C SER A 49 -3.29 20.43 -37.34
N ARG A 50 -3.29 19.33 -38.11
CA ARG A 50 -3.01 17.98 -37.59
C ARG A 50 -1.58 17.85 -37.05
N ALA A 51 -0.60 18.46 -37.71
CA ALA A 51 0.78 18.48 -37.25
C ALA A 51 0.89 19.18 -35.90
N ALA A 52 0.29 20.37 -35.76
CA ALA A 52 0.26 21.12 -34.51
C ALA A 52 -0.44 20.34 -33.38
N THR A 53 -1.58 19.69 -33.66
CA THR A 53 -2.27 18.85 -32.66
C THR A 53 -1.41 17.66 -32.26
N THR A 54 -0.75 16.99 -33.21
CA THR A 54 0.11 15.83 -32.92
C THR A 54 1.30 16.24 -32.08
N GLU A 55 1.95 17.35 -32.40
CA GLU A 55 3.07 17.90 -31.63
C GLU A 55 2.64 18.26 -30.21
N PHE A 56 1.50 18.95 -30.06
CA PHE A 56 0.95 19.29 -28.76
C PHE A 56 0.66 18.04 -27.93
N VAL A 57 -0.10 17.07 -28.45
CA VAL A 57 -0.43 15.83 -27.75
C VAL A 57 0.83 15.04 -27.39
N THR A 58 1.80 14.94 -28.30
CA THR A 58 3.08 14.25 -28.03
C THR A 58 3.85 14.93 -26.90
N SER A 59 3.89 16.27 -26.90
CA SER A 59 4.55 17.04 -25.83
C SER A 59 3.88 16.83 -24.47
N GLN A 60 2.55 16.81 -24.43
CA GLN A 60 1.77 16.59 -23.21
C GLN A 60 1.95 15.16 -22.70
N THR A 61 1.90 14.16 -23.59
CA THR A 61 2.14 12.76 -23.24
C THR A 61 3.54 12.57 -22.65
N ARG A 62 4.57 13.23 -23.22
CA ARG A 62 5.93 13.19 -22.67
C ARG A 62 5.99 13.80 -21.26
N GLN A 63 5.38 14.97 -21.06
CA GLN A 63 5.34 15.63 -19.74
C GLN A 63 4.65 14.76 -18.69
N LEU A 64 3.51 14.16 -19.05
CA LEU A 64 2.77 13.26 -18.15
C LEU A 64 3.57 11.99 -17.83
N GLN A 65 4.28 11.42 -18.82
CA GLN A 65 5.15 10.26 -18.60
C GLN A 65 6.31 10.58 -17.66
N GLU A 66 6.94 11.75 -17.82
CA GLU A 66 8.02 12.21 -16.93
C GLU A 66 7.50 12.42 -15.51
N ALA A 67 6.33 13.04 -15.34
CA ALA A 67 5.71 13.24 -14.03
C ALA A 67 5.31 11.90 -13.36
N LEU A 68 4.81 10.94 -14.15
CA LEU A 68 4.50 9.59 -13.66
C LEU A 68 5.77 8.90 -13.15
N ASN A 69 6.84 8.90 -13.95
CA ASN A 69 8.10 8.26 -13.59
C ASN A 69 8.69 8.88 -12.31
N GLN A 70 8.69 10.21 -12.19
CA GLN A 70 9.16 10.91 -10.99
C GLN A 70 8.34 10.53 -9.75
N THR A 71 7.01 10.41 -9.90
CA THR A 71 6.13 10.02 -8.80
C THR A 71 6.38 8.57 -8.38
N GLN A 72 6.55 7.66 -9.34
CA GLN A 72 6.88 6.25 -9.09
C GLN A 72 8.23 6.11 -8.40
N GLU A 73 9.25 6.86 -8.83
CA GLU A 73 10.57 6.87 -8.19
C GLU A 73 10.49 7.39 -6.75
N ALA A 74 9.77 8.47 -6.50
CA ALA A 74 9.57 9.01 -5.16
C ALA A 74 8.86 8.02 -4.22
N ILE A 75 7.84 7.31 -4.71
CA ILE A 75 7.14 6.26 -3.93
C ILE A 75 8.10 5.11 -3.63
N THR A 76 8.86 4.65 -4.63
CA THR A 76 9.83 3.56 -4.50
C THR A 76 10.88 3.88 -3.46
N GLN A 77 11.46 5.10 -3.53
CA GLN A 77 12.48 5.55 -2.59
C GLN A 77 11.93 5.66 -1.16
N ARG A 78 10.69 6.14 -1.00
CA ARG A 78 10.03 6.24 0.30
C ARG A 78 9.73 4.87 0.89
N ALA A 79 9.27 3.92 0.08
CA ALA A 79 9.03 2.55 0.51
C ALA A 79 10.34 1.85 0.92
N ALA A 80 11.39 1.98 0.11
CA ALA A 80 12.72 1.46 0.40
C ALA A 80 13.27 2.02 1.73
N SER A 81 13.21 3.35 1.92
CA SER A 81 13.69 4.00 3.15
C SER A 81 12.92 3.52 4.39
N ALA A 82 11.61 3.29 4.26
CA ALA A 82 10.81 2.73 5.35
C ALA A 82 11.23 1.28 5.68
N LEU A 83 11.39 0.43 4.66
CA LEU A 83 11.82 -0.96 4.82
C LEU A 83 13.24 -1.08 5.39
N ASP A 84 14.14 -0.17 5.01
CA ASP A 84 15.49 -0.08 5.59
C ASP A 84 15.43 0.26 7.09
N GLY A 85 14.57 1.22 7.47
CA GLY A 85 14.33 1.55 8.86
C GLY A 85 13.82 0.36 9.67
N ILE A 86 12.87 -0.39 9.11
CA ILE A 86 12.35 -1.63 9.73
C ILE A 86 13.46 -2.68 9.83
N SER A 87 14.26 -2.85 8.78
CA SER A 87 15.37 -3.81 8.77
C SER A 87 16.42 -3.49 9.83
N ALA A 88 16.76 -2.20 10.02
CA ALA A 88 17.71 -1.79 11.04
C ALA A 88 17.17 -2.02 12.46
N ALA A 89 15.90 -1.68 12.70
CA ALA A 89 15.24 -1.97 13.97
C ALA A 89 15.19 -3.47 14.26
N LEU A 90 14.92 -4.29 13.24
CA LEU A 90 14.92 -5.75 13.34
C LEU A 90 16.29 -6.32 13.70
N ASP A 91 17.37 -5.85 13.08
CA ASP A 91 18.74 -6.28 13.41
C ASP A 91 19.08 -5.93 14.86
N ASN A 92 18.73 -4.73 15.31
CA ASN A 92 18.96 -4.29 16.70
C ASN A 92 18.20 -5.15 17.71
N LEU A 93 16.92 -5.42 17.48
CA LEU A 93 16.12 -6.30 18.34
C LEU A 93 16.69 -7.72 18.36
N ASN A 94 17.04 -8.25 17.18
CA ASN A 94 17.61 -9.60 17.10
C ASN A 94 18.93 -9.73 17.86
N ARG A 95 19.83 -8.76 17.73
CA ARG A 95 21.10 -8.76 18.48
C ARG A 95 20.88 -8.58 19.98
N GLY A 96 19.94 -7.72 20.37
CA GLY A 96 19.57 -7.49 21.76
C GLY A 96 19.06 -8.76 22.46
N SER A 97 18.34 -9.61 21.74
CA SER A 97 17.84 -10.90 22.24
C SER A 97 18.86 -12.06 22.12
N GLY A 98 20.15 -11.77 21.94
CA GLY A 98 21.20 -12.80 21.79
C GLY A 98 21.33 -13.43 20.39
N GLY A 99 20.60 -12.91 19.41
CA GLY A 99 20.72 -13.29 18.01
C GLY A 99 21.98 -12.73 17.32
N ILE A 100 22.22 -13.21 16.09
CA ILE A 100 23.48 -12.98 15.36
C ILE A 100 23.30 -11.91 14.26
N GLY A 101 22.06 -11.60 13.91
CA GLY A 101 21.70 -10.55 12.98
C GLY A 101 20.54 -10.95 12.07
N ALA A 102 19.75 -9.95 11.70
CA ALA A 102 18.55 -10.07 10.89
C ALA A 102 18.46 -8.93 9.87
N GLN A 103 17.84 -9.19 8.72
CA GLN A 103 17.66 -8.21 7.66
C GLN A 103 16.35 -8.48 6.90
N LEU A 104 15.74 -7.43 6.37
CA LEU A 104 14.70 -7.55 5.35
C LEU A 104 15.33 -7.40 3.96
N ALA A 105 15.22 -8.46 3.14
CA ALA A 105 15.44 -8.34 1.71
C ALA A 105 14.11 -7.92 1.07
N TYR A 106 14.12 -6.95 0.16
CA TYR A 106 12.89 -6.49 -0.48
C TYR A 106 13.10 -6.07 -1.93
N ASP A 107 12.03 -6.19 -2.71
CA ASP A 107 11.91 -5.72 -4.09
C ASP A 107 10.63 -4.89 -4.21
N VAL A 108 10.75 -3.60 -4.57
CA VAL A 108 9.61 -2.70 -4.80
C VAL A 108 9.53 -2.43 -6.30
N ILE A 109 8.49 -2.95 -6.94
CA ILE A 109 8.32 -2.92 -8.39
C ILE A 109 7.14 -1.99 -8.72
N PRO A 110 7.38 -0.86 -9.42
CA PRO A 110 6.31 0.03 -9.87
C PRO A 110 5.49 -0.62 -11.00
N PRO A 111 4.23 -0.20 -11.19
CA PRO A 111 3.40 -0.73 -12.25
C PRO A 111 3.88 -0.26 -13.63
N GLY A 112 4.02 -1.20 -14.57
CA GLY A 112 4.44 -0.91 -15.95
C GLY A 112 3.30 -0.41 -16.83
N ALA A 113 2.05 -0.61 -16.40
CA ALA A 113 0.85 -0.15 -17.08
C ALA A 113 -0.24 0.25 -16.06
N PRO A 114 -1.24 1.07 -16.45
CA PRO A 114 -2.26 1.59 -15.52
C PRO A 114 -3.16 0.52 -14.88
N ASP A 115 -3.25 -0.65 -15.49
CA ASP A 115 -4.01 -1.81 -15.02
C ASP A 115 -3.20 -2.74 -14.10
N GLN A 116 -1.91 -2.45 -13.91
CA GLN A 116 -1.03 -3.24 -13.06
C GLN A 116 -0.94 -2.64 -11.65
N ASP A 117 -0.85 -3.53 -10.67
CA ASP A 117 -0.67 -3.15 -9.27
C ASP A 117 0.81 -2.97 -8.91
N TRP A 118 1.06 -2.19 -7.86
CA TRP A 118 2.35 -2.15 -7.20
C TRP A 118 2.66 -3.49 -6.56
N THR A 119 3.86 -4.01 -6.82
CA THR A 119 4.34 -5.25 -6.18
C THR A 119 5.46 -4.94 -5.21
N CYS A 120 5.24 -5.21 -3.93
CA CYS A 120 6.28 -5.14 -2.90
C CYS A 120 6.51 -6.53 -2.32
N ARG A 121 7.65 -7.14 -2.64
CA ARG A 121 8.06 -8.43 -2.09
C ARG A 121 9.01 -8.19 -0.94
N VAL A 122 8.71 -8.72 0.24
CA VAL A 122 9.58 -8.61 1.42
C VAL A 122 9.86 -10.01 1.95
N THR A 123 11.15 -10.33 2.11
CA THR A 123 11.64 -11.60 2.59
C THR A 123 12.53 -11.37 3.80
N PRO A 124 12.04 -11.66 5.02
CA PRO A 124 12.87 -11.68 6.21
C PRO A 124 14.00 -12.71 6.09
N ARG A 125 15.21 -12.32 6.52
CA ARG A 125 16.39 -13.18 6.55
C ARG A 125 17.12 -13.04 7.88
N TRP A 126 17.75 -14.10 8.35
CA TRP A 126 18.53 -14.08 9.60
C TRP A 126 19.75 -14.99 9.54
N ARG A 127 20.69 -14.75 10.46
CA ARG A 127 21.90 -15.57 10.63
C ARG A 127 21.69 -16.60 11.73
N ARG A 128 22.10 -17.85 11.46
CA ARG A 128 22.12 -18.93 12.45
C ARG A 128 23.46 -19.08 13.16
N ASN A 129 24.56 -18.75 12.48
CA ASN A 129 25.92 -18.89 13.00
C ASN A 129 26.70 -17.58 12.85
N PRO A 130 27.65 -17.27 13.75
CA PRO A 130 28.53 -16.13 13.61
C PRO A 130 29.36 -16.28 12.33
N GLY A 131 29.20 -15.33 11.39
CA GLY A 131 29.87 -15.36 10.08
C GLY A 131 29.19 -16.19 8.99
N GLY A 132 28.04 -16.83 9.26
CA GLY A 132 27.25 -17.54 8.26
C GLY A 132 26.40 -16.62 7.37
N PRO A 133 25.89 -17.14 6.23
CA PRO A 133 25.00 -16.37 5.35
C PRO A 133 23.67 -16.05 6.03
N LEU A 134 23.02 -14.97 5.57
CA LEU A 134 21.63 -14.66 5.89
C LEU A 134 20.72 -15.65 5.17
N LEU A 135 19.98 -16.46 5.92
CA LEU A 135 19.05 -17.44 5.38
C LEU A 135 17.64 -16.86 5.37
N PRO A 136 16.87 -17.03 4.27
CA PRO A 136 15.47 -16.67 4.23
C PRO A 136 14.63 -17.53 5.16
N TYR A 137 13.46 -16.98 5.51
CA TYR A 137 12.65 -17.52 6.59
C TYR A 137 12.01 -18.88 6.32
N ASP A 138 11.81 -19.17 5.04
CA ASP A 138 11.23 -20.38 4.48
C ASP A 138 12.16 -21.61 4.59
N ASN A 139 13.43 -21.43 4.94
CA ASN A 139 14.32 -22.55 5.23
C ASN A 139 13.94 -23.22 6.54
N VAL A 140 13.63 -24.54 6.46
CA VAL A 140 13.27 -25.46 7.55
C VAL A 140 13.74 -24.94 8.91
N THR A 141 12.87 -24.19 9.58
CA THR A 141 13.08 -23.64 10.90
C THR A 141 12.21 -24.37 11.91
N ASN A 142 12.63 -24.30 13.17
CA ASN A 142 11.76 -24.63 14.27
C ASN A 142 10.62 -23.59 14.31
N THR A 143 9.36 -24.02 14.30
CA THR A 143 8.16 -23.16 14.34
C THR A 143 8.17 -22.15 15.49
N ALA A 144 8.83 -22.46 16.60
CA ALA A 144 9.00 -21.53 17.71
C ALA A 144 9.89 -20.33 17.36
N GLN A 145 10.93 -20.53 16.54
CA GLN A 145 11.81 -19.44 16.09
C GLN A 145 11.07 -18.53 15.12
N GLU A 146 10.30 -19.10 14.19
CA GLU A 146 9.47 -18.34 13.25
C GLU A 146 8.53 -17.37 13.98
N LYS A 147 7.82 -17.84 15.01
CA LYS A 147 6.93 -17.00 15.83
C LYS A 147 7.66 -15.88 16.56
N LEU A 148 8.82 -16.17 17.15
CA LEU A 148 9.66 -15.16 17.80
C LEU A 148 10.10 -14.08 16.80
N PHE A 149 10.51 -14.49 15.59
CA PHE A 149 10.87 -13.55 14.54
C PHE A 149 9.70 -12.71 14.05
N SER A 150 8.49 -13.28 13.95
CA SER A 150 7.28 -12.52 13.61
C SER A 150 7.03 -11.40 14.63
N ILE A 151 7.19 -11.68 15.92
CA ILE A 151 7.02 -10.67 16.98
C ILE A 151 8.09 -9.59 16.85
N HIS A 152 9.36 -9.95 16.68
CA HIS A 152 10.43 -8.98 16.44
C HIS A 152 10.19 -8.13 15.20
N LEU A 153 9.63 -8.70 14.13
CA LEU A 153 9.28 -7.96 12.93
C LEU A 153 8.17 -6.94 13.19
N VAL A 154 7.12 -7.31 13.93
CA VAL A 154 6.04 -6.39 14.33
C VAL A 154 6.58 -5.26 15.20
N LEU A 155 7.42 -5.58 16.19
CA LEU A 155 8.07 -4.58 17.03
C LEU A 155 8.99 -3.67 16.22
N ALA A 156 9.81 -4.22 15.31
CA ALA A 156 10.67 -3.46 14.43
C ALA A 156 9.88 -2.49 13.54
N ALA A 157 8.74 -2.95 12.99
CA ALA A 157 7.84 -2.12 12.21
C ALA A 157 7.26 -0.95 13.02
N LEU A 158 6.88 -1.22 14.27
CA LEU A 158 6.39 -0.20 15.19
C LEU A 158 7.47 0.83 15.57
N LEU A 159 8.71 0.38 15.75
CA LEU A 159 9.85 1.22 16.10
C LEU A 159 10.36 2.08 14.95
N ALA A 160 10.32 1.54 13.73
CA ALA A 160 10.71 2.27 12.52
C ALA A 160 9.71 3.37 12.13
N ALA A 161 8.48 3.29 12.65
CA ALA A 161 7.47 4.30 12.38
C ALA A 161 7.85 5.65 13.03
N PRO A 162 7.62 6.79 12.34
CA PRO A 162 7.92 8.11 12.89
C PRO A 162 7.08 8.37 14.14
N HIS A 163 7.72 8.84 15.21
CA HIS A 163 7.11 9.10 16.53
C HIS A 163 6.42 7.86 17.12
N PRO A 164 7.19 6.88 17.63
CA PRO A 164 6.61 5.66 18.21
C PRO A 164 5.94 5.90 19.58
N ARG A 165 6.30 6.98 20.28
CA ARG A 165 5.78 7.32 21.62
C ARG A 165 4.27 7.51 21.61
N GLY A 166 3.60 6.92 22.60
CA GLY A 166 2.15 7.04 22.79
C GLY A 166 1.31 6.09 21.91
N ARG A 167 1.95 5.22 21.12
CA ARG A 167 1.24 4.20 20.34
C ARG A 167 0.81 3.03 21.22
N VAL A 168 -0.26 2.36 20.80
CA VAL A 168 -0.79 1.16 21.44
C VAL A 168 -0.61 -0.04 20.51
N LEU A 169 -0.01 -1.11 21.02
CA LEU A 169 0.08 -2.40 20.35
C LEU A 169 -0.81 -3.40 21.08
N ILE A 170 -1.69 -4.09 20.36
CA ILE A 170 -2.55 -5.15 20.92
C ILE A 170 -2.09 -6.48 20.36
N LEU A 171 -1.73 -7.41 21.24
CA LEU A 171 -1.27 -8.76 20.91
C LEU A 171 -2.30 -9.75 21.44
N ASP A 172 -2.97 -10.44 20.52
CA ASP A 172 -3.89 -11.51 20.89
C ASP A 172 -3.14 -12.85 21.02
N GLU A 173 -3.49 -13.63 22.03
CA GLU A 173 -2.91 -14.95 22.33
C GLU A 173 -1.38 -14.94 22.42
N LEU A 174 -0.84 -13.97 23.16
CA LEU A 174 0.59 -13.84 23.34
C LEU A 174 1.19 -15.14 23.88
N ALA A 175 2.26 -15.59 23.22
CA ALA A 175 3.04 -16.75 23.61
C ALA A 175 2.31 -18.10 23.55
N ASP A 176 1.12 -18.16 22.94
CA ASP A 176 0.52 -19.44 22.60
C ASP A 176 1.46 -20.21 21.64
N SER A 177 1.73 -21.48 21.95
CA SER A 177 2.70 -22.38 21.29
C SER A 177 4.21 -22.07 21.39
N LEU A 178 4.64 -21.07 22.17
CA LEU A 178 6.06 -20.87 22.44
C LEU A 178 6.55 -21.77 23.60
N GLY A 179 7.74 -22.36 23.45
CA GLY A 179 8.44 -23.04 24.54
C GLY A 179 8.84 -22.05 25.65
N ALA A 180 8.96 -22.53 26.89
CA ALA A 180 9.14 -21.68 28.08
C ALA A 180 10.33 -20.70 27.99
N GLU A 181 11.46 -21.11 27.41
CA GLU A 181 12.63 -20.22 27.22
C GLU A 181 12.33 -19.09 26.21
N HIS A 182 11.80 -19.43 25.03
CA HIS A 182 11.44 -18.44 24.01
C HIS A 182 10.33 -17.49 24.48
N ARG A 183 9.43 -17.93 25.39
CA ARG A 183 8.41 -17.04 25.99
C ARG A 183 9.03 -15.91 26.79
N ARG A 184 10.02 -16.21 27.63
CA ARG A 184 10.70 -15.21 28.46
C ARG A 184 11.43 -14.19 27.59
N GLU A 185 12.14 -14.65 26.56
CA GLU A 185 12.83 -13.77 25.61
C GLU A 185 11.86 -12.80 24.92
N VAL A 186 10.71 -13.31 24.46
CA VAL A 186 9.67 -12.49 23.82
C VAL A 186 9.08 -11.47 24.79
N LEU A 187 8.72 -11.90 26.01
CA LEU A 187 8.15 -11.02 27.03
C LEU A 187 9.14 -9.92 27.45
N ASP A 188 10.42 -10.27 27.58
CA ASP A 188 11.50 -9.32 27.90
C ASP A 188 11.70 -8.28 26.79
N ALA A 189 11.74 -8.72 25.53
CA ALA A 189 11.84 -7.83 24.37
C ALA A 189 10.65 -6.87 24.31
N ILE A 190 9.42 -7.37 24.50
CA ILE A 190 8.20 -6.58 24.52
C ILE A 190 8.23 -5.53 25.64
N ALA A 191 8.56 -5.94 26.87
CA ALA A 191 8.60 -5.05 28.03
C ALA A 191 9.68 -3.97 27.89
N THR A 192 10.87 -4.35 27.40
CA THR A 192 11.97 -3.42 27.13
C THR A 192 11.58 -2.40 26.07
N VAL A 193 11.02 -2.84 24.95
CA VAL A 193 10.56 -1.95 23.87
C VAL A 193 9.47 -1.00 24.36
N ALA A 194 8.49 -1.49 25.12
CA ALA A 194 7.42 -0.68 25.69
C ALA A 194 8.00 0.45 26.56
N LYS A 195 8.95 0.11 27.44
CA LYS A 195 9.58 1.04 28.38
C LYS A 195 10.45 2.07 27.67
N ASP A 196 11.35 1.63 26.80
CA ASP A 196 12.36 2.50 26.18
C ASP A 196 11.74 3.46 25.17
N HIS A 197 10.70 3.03 24.46
CA HIS A 197 10.07 3.81 23.41
C HIS A 197 8.73 4.44 23.82
N GLY A 198 8.30 4.24 25.07
CA GLY A 198 7.05 4.82 25.59
C GLY A 198 5.82 4.34 24.81
N ILE A 199 5.79 3.05 24.48
CA ILE A 199 4.70 2.38 23.77
C ILE A 199 3.86 1.64 24.81
N THR A 200 2.54 1.69 24.67
CA THR A 200 1.63 0.88 25.48
C THR A 200 1.36 -0.44 24.78
N ILE A 201 1.54 -1.57 25.47
CA ILE A 201 1.29 -2.89 24.92
C ILE A 201 0.21 -3.57 25.74
N LEU A 202 -0.85 -4.01 25.07
CA LEU A 202 -1.94 -4.80 25.64
C LEU A 202 -1.81 -6.21 25.07
N ALA A 203 -1.68 -7.21 25.94
CA ALA A 203 -1.55 -8.60 25.51
C ALA A 203 -2.58 -9.46 26.22
N THR A 204 -3.25 -10.35 25.47
CA THR A 204 -4.07 -11.42 26.05
C THR A 204 -3.19 -12.66 26.19
N CYS A 205 -3.33 -13.39 27.29
CA CYS A 205 -2.61 -14.65 27.51
C CYS A 205 -3.48 -15.64 28.28
N GLN A 206 -3.15 -16.93 28.16
CA GLN A 206 -3.82 -17.98 28.93
C GLN A 206 -3.30 -18.02 30.37
N ASP A 207 -4.10 -18.61 31.28
CA ASP A 207 -3.80 -18.68 32.72
C ASP A 207 -2.42 -19.32 33.02
N ALA A 208 -2.01 -20.30 32.20
CA ALA A 208 -0.72 -20.97 32.32
C ALA A 208 0.49 -20.03 32.13
N ILE A 209 0.32 -18.93 31.39
CA ILE A 209 1.39 -17.97 31.07
C ILE A 209 1.41 -16.81 32.08
N MET A 210 0.31 -16.57 32.81
CA MET A 210 0.16 -15.43 33.71
C MET A 210 1.31 -15.32 34.74
N THR A 211 1.75 -16.45 35.31
CA THR A 211 2.86 -16.47 36.28
C THR A 211 4.19 -16.05 35.65
N GLU A 212 4.42 -16.41 34.38
CA GLU A 212 5.63 -16.07 33.62
C GLU A 212 5.59 -14.63 33.09
N ALA A 213 4.40 -14.12 32.73
CA ALA A 213 4.22 -12.76 32.20
C ALA A 213 4.28 -11.67 33.28
N ARG A 214 3.89 -12.01 34.51
CA ARG A 214 3.81 -11.07 35.65
C ARG A 214 5.05 -10.16 35.85
N PRO A 215 6.31 -10.64 35.75
CA PRO A 215 7.49 -9.79 35.93
C PRO A 215 7.68 -8.74 34.81
N TYR A 216 7.07 -8.95 33.65
CA TYR A 216 7.25 -8.14 32.44
C TYR A 216 6.09 -7.16 32.22
N CYS A 217 4.98 -7.34 32.93
CA CYS A 217 3.79 -6.51 32.83
C CYS A 217 3.75 -5.48 33.98
N GLY A 218 3.32 -4.25 33.67
CA GLY A 218 2.98 -3.27 34.71
C GLY A 218 1.64 -3.55 35.38
N GLU A 219 0.69 -4.14 34.64
CA GLU A 219 -0.68 -4.40 35.07
C GLU A 219 -1.20 -5.71 34.46
N VAL A 220 -2.07 -6.42 35.18
CA VAL A 220 -2.77 -7.62 34.68
C VAL A 220 -4.25 -7.53 35.01
N LEU A 221 -5.08 -7.70 33.97
CA LEU A 221 -6.52 -7.87 34.09
C LEU A 221 -6.88 -9.35 33.95
N TYR A 222 -7.56 -9.90 34.95
CA TYR A 222 -7.92 -11.31 35.01
C TYR A 222 -9.44 -11.49 34.88
N PHE A 223 -9.83 -12.11 33.78
CA PHE A 223 -11.20 -12.47 33.46
C PHE A 223 -11.38 -13.98 33.69
N HIS A 224 -12.37 -14.36 34.50
CA HIS A 224 -12.54 -15.75 34.88
C HIS A 224 -13.97 -16.24 34.65
N TYR A 225 -14.10 -17.16 33.70
CA TYR A 225 -15.30 -17.94 33.50
C TYR A 225 -15.14 -19.30 34.17
N PRO A 226 -15.84 -19.58 35.28
CA PRO A 226 -15.57 -20.76 36.09
C PRO A 226 -16.06 -22.06 35.45
N SER A 227 -17.23 -22.08 34.80
CA SER A 227 -17.77 -23.27 34.13
C SER A 227 -19.03 -22.94 33.32
N LYS A 228 -19.41 -23.85 32.40
CA LYS A 228 -20.70 -23.83 31.69
C LYS A 228 -21.93 -23.92 32.59
N SER A 229 -21.76 -24.40 33.82
CA SER A 229 -22.82 -24.48 34.83
C SER A 229 -22.99 -23.18 35.62
N ALA A 230 -22.05 -22.25 35.52
CA ALA A 230 -22.18 -20.95 36.16
C ALA A 230 -22.92 -19.98 35.21
N PRO A 231 -23.94 -19.27 35.71
CA PRO A 231 -24.71 -18.33 34.90
C PRO A 231 -23.92 -17.05 34.55
N LEU A 232 -22.87 -16.72 35.31
CA LEU A 232 -22.11 -15.48 35.18
C LEU A 232 -20.60 -15.71 35.34
N ASN A 233 -19.82 -14.82 34.76
CA ASN A 233 -18.38 -14.69 35.01
C ASN A 233 -18.12 -14.30 36.46
N ARG A 234 -16.96 -14.70 37.00
CA ARG A 234 -16.49 -14.19 38.28
C ARG A 234 -16.07 -12.72 38.12
N PRO A 235 -16.14 -11.92 39.21
CA PRO A 235 -15.74 -10.52 39.15
C PRO A 235 -14.31 -10.36 38.61
N THR A 236 -14.12 -9.42 37.67
CA THR A 236 -12.81 -9.08 37.10
C THR A 236 -11.86 -8.67 38.21
N ARG A 237 -10.65 -9.23 38.20
CA ARG A 237 -9.57 -8.88 39.13
C ARG A 237 -8.50 -8.12 38.37
N MET A 238 -7.94 -7.09 39.00
CA MET A 238 -6.81 -6.34 38.47
C MET A 238 -5.66 -6.41 39.44
N PHE A 239 -4.45 -6.59 38.90
CA PHE A 239 -3.22 -6.60 39.66
C PHE A 239 -2.28 -5.55 39.06
N GLY A 240 -1.79 -4.65 39.91
CA GLY A 240 -0.73 -3.71 39.57
C GLY A 240 0.61 -4.28 40.01
N PHE A 241 1.57 -4.28 39.09
CA PHE A 241 2.96 -4.69 39.32
C PHE A 241 3.93 -3.53 39.07
N ASP A 242 3.42 -2.36 38.69
CA ASP A 242 4.23 -1.15 38.60
C ASP A 242 4.60 -0.61 40.01
N PRO A 243 5.71 0.15 40.12
CA PRO A 243 6.14 0.73 41.39
C PRO A 243 5.18 1.79 41.96
N ASN A 244 4.27 2.31 41.13
CA ASN A 244 3.41 3.42 41.48
C ASN A 244 2.07 2.99 42.05
N GLY A 245 1.59 1.76 41.84
CA GLY A 245 0.35 1.18 42.40
C GLY A 245 -0.96 1.93 42.08
N SER A 246 -0.87 3.17 41.62
CA SER A 246 -1.94 4.16 41.57
C SER A 246 -2.88 3.91 40.41
N ARG A 247 -2.46 3.16 39.39
CA ARG A 247 -3.29 2.84 38.23
C ARG A 247 -4.42 1.85 38.56
N VAL A 248 -4.17 0.94 39.51
CA VAL A 248 -5.23 0.07 40.05
C VAL A 248 -6.26 0.91 40.82
N GLU A 249 -5.82 1.94 41.55
CA GLU A 249 -6.71 2.83 42.28
C GLU A 249 -7.58 3.66 41.33
N LEU A 250 -7.00 4.20 40.25
CA LEU A 250 -7.72 4.96 39.23
C LEU A 250 -8.82 4.16 38.52
N THR A 251 -8.67 2.84 38.44
CA THR A 251 -9.61 1.94 37.77
C THR A 251 -10.52 1.20 38.75
N ALA A 252 -10.32 1.35 40.06
CA ALA A 252 -11.04 0.61 41.09
C ALA A 252 -12.55 0.87 41.06
N GLU A 253 -12.97 2.14 40.90
CA GLU A 253 -14.38 2.52 40.80
C GLU A 253 -15.05 1.84 39.60
N ALA A 254 -14.48 1.98 38.41
CA ALA A 254 -15.00 1.35 37.18
C ALA A 254 -15.01 -0.19 37.27
N LEU A 255 -14.03 -0.80 37.94
CA LEU A 255 -13.98 -2.25 38.13
C LEU A 255 -15.04 -2.75 39.12
N THR A 256 -15.39 -1.94 40.11
CA THR A 256 -16.36 -2.29 41.17
C THR A 256 -17.77 -1.78 40.90
N GLU A 257 -17.95 -0.92 39.90
CA GLU A 257 -19.24 -0.44 39.44
C GLU A 257 -20.19 -1.63 39.16
N GLY A 258 -21.38 -1.61 39.76
CA GLY A 258 -22.36 -2.69 39.65
C GLY A 258 -22.10 -3.93 40.52
N ARG A 259 -21.02 -3.96 41.32
CA ARG A 259 -20.83 -4.99 42.36
C ARG A 259 -21.52 -4.51 43.64
N ASN A 260 -22.47 -5.28 44.17
CA ASN A 260 -23.02 -5.01 45.49
C ASN A 260 -21.88 -5.08 46.53
N PRO A 261 -21.77 -4.10 47.45
CA PRO A 261 -20.79 -4.15 48.52
C PRO A 261 -21.08 -5.38 49.39
N VAL A 262 -20.05 -6.20 49.63
CA VAL A 262 -20.07 -7.29 50.61
C VAL A 262 -19.37 -6.80 51.87
#